data_AF-A0A2V4A209-F1
#
_entry.id   AF-A0A2V4A209-F1
#
_cell.length_a   1.000
_cell.length_b   1.000
_cell.length_c   1.000
_cell.angle_alpha   90.00
_cell.angle_beta   90.00
_cell.angle_gamma   90.00
#
_symmetry.space_group_name_H-M   'P 1'
#
loop_
_entity.id
_entity.type
_entity.pdbx_description
1 polymer ?
#
loop_
_entity_poly.entity_id
_entity_poly.type
_entity_poly.pdbx_seq_one_letter_code
_entity_poly.pdbx_strand_id
1 'polypeptide(L)'
;MTLDDIYKTKETVWLFETFHEHYKNMKAKNVWESDNYSSEEKYIEACFHQQTNILEVCAQLEKITVYLRRFDKNYFTKNQISQSDFIQYHLEVYTNKIFTLFELILAFINTVYELDLKPRQCNLKNIKKKLNEQNIINLLISLSDNLNSWRDIRNKTVHHNKFTKDNEFHRLSMEESYWIHCEKLGIEPKVDLKFTMPKHFVDWALREERREKIKFIKQNNLGLNSYIHVLNTRVMKQIKRKMAMPNKSKHHTAQ
;
A
#
# COMPACT_ATOMS: atom_id res chain seq x y z
N MET A 1 1.09 0.63 -15.63
CA MET A 1 1.31 2.05 -15.31
C MET A 1 2.26 2.14 -14.12
N THR A 2 3.30 2.97 -14.17
CA THR A 2 4.26 3.19 -13.07
C THR A 2 3.74 4.24 -12.08
N LEU A 3 4.37 4.37 -10.91
CA LEU A 3 4.02 5.44 -9.97
C LEU A 3 4.38 6.84 -10.52
N ASP A 4 5.50 6.96 -11.23
CA ASP A 4 5.88 8.20 -11.92
C ASP A 4 4.82 8.65 -12.94
N ASP A 5 4.18 7.69 -13.61
CA ASP A 5 3.06 7.99 -14.51
C ASP A 5 1.87 8.56 -13.73
N ILE A 6 1.57 8.07 -12.51
CA ILE A 6 0.49 8.59 -11.65
C ILE A 6 0.78 10.05 -11.29
N TYR A 7 1.99 10.36 -10.83
CA TYR A 7 2.39 11.72 -10.46
C TYR A 7 2.22 12.73 -11.61
N LYS A 8 2.37 12.27 -12.85
CA LYS A 8 2.27 13.09 -14.07
C LYS A 8 0.87 13.15 -14.66
N THR A 9 -0.12 12.48 -14.07
CA THR A 9 -1.52 12.57 -14.54
C THR A 9 -2.04 14.01 -14.39
N LYS A 10 -2.83 14.46 -15.37
CA LYS A 10 -3.46 15.79 -15.34
C LYS A 10 -4.28 16.00 -14.08
N GLU A 11 -4.89 14.93 -13.58
CA GLU A 11 -5.63 14.84 -12.33
C GLU A 11 -4.79 15.17 -11.10
N THR A 12 -3.62 14.54 -10.95
CA THR A 12 -2.73 14.71 -9.80
C THR A 12 -2.07 16.09 -9.85
N VAL A 13 -1.61 16.50 -11.04
CA VAL A 13 -1.04 17.84 -11.25
C VAL A 13 -2.06 18.91 -10.89
N TRP A 14 -3.31 18.79 -11.37
CA TRP A 14 -4.36 19.76 -11.05
C TRP A 14 -4.63 19.87 -9.54
N LEU A 15 -4.70 18.75 -8.81
CA LEU A 15 -4.96 18.80 -7.36
C LEU A 15 -3.79 19.45 -6.62
N PHE A 16 -2.56 19.14 -7.03
CA PHE A 16 -1.35 19.76 -6.47
C PHE A 16 -1.32 21.27 -6.73
N GLU A 17 -1.55 21.71 -7.97
CA GLU A 17 -1.60 23.13 -8.33
C GLU A 17 -2.71 23.87 -7.58
N THR A 18 -3.89 23.26 -7.48
CA THR A 18 -5.02 23.83 -6.73
C THR A 18 -4.66 24.02 -5.25
N PHE A 19 -4.09 22.98 -4.62
CA PHE A 19 -3.64 23.06 -3.23
C PHE A 19 -2.52 24.10 -3.07
N HIS A 20 -1.58 24.20 -4.01
CA HIS A 20 -0.48 25.16 -3.97
C HIS A 20 -0.96 26.61 -4.03
N GLU A 21 -1.96 26.91 -4.87
CA GLU A 21 -2.55 28.25 -4.91
C GLU A 21 -3.27 28.59 -3.59
N HIS A 22 -3.99 27.64 -3.00
CA HIS A 22 -4.53 27.82 -1.65
C HIS A 22 -3.42 28.06 -0.63
N TYR A 23 -2.34 27.28 -0.67
CA TYR A 23 -1.19 27.44 0.21
C TYR A 23 -0.53 28.82 0.12
N LYS A 24 -0.35 29.37 -1.10
CA LYS A 24 0.14 30.74 -1.29
C LYS A 24 -0.78 31.78 -0.66
N ASN A 25 -2.09 31.64 -0.88
CA ASN A 25 -3.08 32.56 -0.32
C ASN A 25 -3.08 32.53 1.21
N MET A 26 -2.94 31.36 1.83
CA MET A 26 -2.84 31.19 3.29
C MET A 26 -1.57 31.87 3.83
N LYS A 27 -0.44 31.60 3.19
CA LYS A 27 0.85 32.22 3.54
C LYS A 27 0.81 33.75 3.44
N ALA A 28 0.16 34.29 2.41
CA ALA A 28 0.02 35.73 2.21
C ALA A 28 -0.83 36.41 3.29
N LYS A 29 -1.85 35.72 3.81
CA LYS A 29 -2.70 36.22 4.90
C LYS A 29 -2.05 36.10 6.29
N ASN A 30 -0.89 35.44 6.39
CA ASN A 30 -0.24 35.05 7.65
C ASN A 30 -1.16 34.25 8.59
N VAL A 31 -2.07 33.48 8.00
CA VAL A 31 -3.04 32.65 8.70
C VAL A 31 -2.54 31.22 8.60
N TRP A 32 -1.95 30.72 9.69
CA TRP A 32 -1.49 29.33 9.80
C TRP A 32 -2.46 28.45 10.59
N GLU A 33 -3.50 29.06 11.18
CA GLU A 33 -4.53 28.35 11.93
C GLU A 33 -5.65 27.89 11.01
N SER A 34 -5.94 26.58 11.02
CA SER A 34 -6.95 25.93 10.17
C SER A 34 -8.37 26.50 10.34
N ASP A 35 -8.65 27.16 11.46
CA ASP A 35 -9.99 27.62 11.80
C ASP A 35 -10.48 28.73 10.87
N ASN A 36 -9.56 29.47 10.27
CA ASN A 36 -9.83 30.57 9.36
C ASN A 36 -10.00 30.13 7.89
N TYR A 37 -9.89 28.83 7.59
CA TYR A 37 -10.06 28.34 6.23
C TYR A 37 -11.55 28.28 5.86
N SER A 38 -11.86 28.67 4.64
CA SER A 38 -13.18 28.43 4.06
C SER A 38 -13.47 26.92 3.99
N SER A 39 -14.75 26.54 3.96
CA SER A 39 -15.15 25.14 3.82
C SER A 39 -14.57 24.49 2.55
N GLU A 40 -14.35 25.28 1.51
CA GLU A 40 -13.74 24.84 0.25
C GLU A 40 -12.24 24.55 0.40
N GLU A 41 -11.50 25.45 1.04
CA GLU A 41 -10.08 25.26 1.34
C GLU A 41 -9.86 24.04 2.24
N LYS A 42 -10.67 23.87 3.29
CA LYS A 42 -10.65 22.68 4.17
C LYS A 42 -10.91 21.40 3.39
N TYR A 43 -11.84 21.44 2.43
CA TYR A 43 -12.16 20.28 1.60
C TYR A 43 -11.03 19.91 0.64
N ILE A 44 -10.40 20.89 -0.01
CA ILE A 44 -9.26 20.65 -0.91
C ILE A 44 -8.06 20.13 -0.13
N GLU A 45 -7.73 20.74 1.01
CA GLU A 45 -6.66 20.27 1.89
C GLU A 45 -6.88 18.81 2.31
N ALA A 46 -8.09 18.46 2.75
CA ALA A 46 -8.42 17.09 3.11
C ALA A 46 -8.27 16.12 1.92
N CYS A 47 -8.73 16.50 0.73
CA CYS A 47 -8.56 15.67 -0.48
C CYS A 47 -7.09 15.49 -0.85
N PHE A 48 -6.30 16.57 -0.82
CA PHE A 48 -4.88 16.55 -1.11
C PHE A 48 -4.13 15.66 -0.12
N HIS A 49 -4.40 15.80 1.18
CA HIS A 49 -3.79 14.98 2.21
C HIS A 49 -4.06 13.47 2.00
N GLN A 50 -5.31 13.09 1.72
CA GLN A 50 -5.65 11.70 1.44
C GLN A 50 -4.96 11.17 0.18
N GLN A 51 -4.89 11.97 -0.89
CA GLN A 51 -4.19 11.57 -2.12
C GLN A 51 -2.68 11.38 -1.87
N THR A 52 -2.04 12.31 -1.16
CA THR A 52 -0.62 12.21 -0.81
C THR A 52 -0.33 10.95 0.00
N ASN A 53 -1.15 10.63 1.01
CA ASN A 53 -0.99 9.40 1.80
C ASN A 53 -1.06 8.14 0.91
N ILE A 54 -1.97 8.10 -0.07
CA ILE A 54 -2.07 7.00 -1.05
C ILE A 54 -0.77 6.89 -1.86
N LEU A 55 -0.28 8.00 -2.41
CA LEU A 55 0.93 8.04 -3.24
C LEU A 55 2.18 7.66 -2.44
N GLU A 56 2.27 8.06 -1.18
CA GLU A 56 3.36 7.67 -0.29
C GLU A 56 3.37 6.16 -0.01
N VAL A 57 2.20 5.55 0.21
CA VAL A 57 2.12 4.09 0.39
C VAL A 57 2.49 3.37 -0.91
N CYS A 58 2.09 3.85 -2.08
CA CYS A 58 2.56 3.33 -3.36
C CYS A 58 4.08 3.40 -3.50
N ALA A 59 4.70 4.53 -3.13
CA ALA A 59 6.15 4.67 -3.14
C ALA A 59 6.83 3.68 -2.18
N GLN A 60 6.23 3.43 -1.01
CA GLN A 60 6.72 2.43 -0.06
C GLN A 60 6.62 1.01 -0.65
N LEU A 61 5.53 0.67 -1.33
CA LEU A 61 5.37 -0.63 -2.02
C LEU A 61 6.44 -0.85 -3.09
N GLU A 62 6.84 0.19 -3.82
CA GLU A 62 7.94 0.10 -4.80
C GLU A 62 9.31 -0.08 -4.14
N LYS A 63 9.57 0.67 -3.05
CA LYS A 63 10.82 0.59 -2.27
C LYS A 63 11.09 -0.81 -1.72
N ILE A 64 10.05 -1.58 -1.38
CA ILE A 64 10.21 -2.96 -0.90
C ILE A 64 10.99 -3.82 -1.91
N THR A 65 10.76 -3.65 -3.21
CA THR A 65 11.51 -4.41 -4.24
C THR A 65 12.99 -4.03 -4.31
N VAL A 66 13.32 -2.78 -3.94
CA VAL A 66 14.69 -2.30 -3.85
C VAL A 66 15.37 -2.90 -2.63
N TYR A 67 14.70 -2.90 -1.48
CA TYR A 67 15.23 -3.50 -0.25
C TYR A 67 15.43 -5.01 -0.40
N LEU A 68 14.44 -5.73 -0.92
CA LEU A 68 14.54 -7.17 -1.20
C LEU A 68 15.74 -7.53 -2.10
N ARG A 69 16.14 -6.65 -3.02
CA ARG A 69 17.28 -6.90 -3.91
C ARG A 69 18.64 -6.84 -3.17
N ARG A 70 18.72 -6.05 -2.10
CA ARG A 70 19.97 -5.67 -1.41
C ARG A 70 20.33 -6.57 -0.22
N PHE A 71 19.98 -7.86 -0.29
CA PHE A 71 20.40 -8.79 0.75
C PHE A 71 21.93 -8.95 0.76
N ASP A 72 22.58 -8.45 1.80
CA ASP A 72 23.99 -8.64 2.09
C ASP A 72 24.17 -9.80 3.07
N LYS A 73 24.60 -10.95 2.55
CA LYS A 73 24.77 -12.17 3.35
C LYS A 73 25.70 -11.94 4.54
N ASN A 74 26.81 -11.24 4.36
CA ASN A 74 27.81 -11.06 5.42
C ASN A 74 27.26 -10.20 6.56
N TYR A 75 26.56 -9.11 6.21
CA TYR A 75 25.95 -8.24 7.20
C TYR A 75 24.82 -8.94 7.95
N PHE A 76 23.88 -9.57 7.24
CA PHE A 76 22.70 -10.17 7.87
C PHE A 76 23.04 -11.44 8.66
N THR A 77 23.94 -12.29 8.18
CA THR A 77 24.37 -13.48 8.93
C THR A 77 25.05 -13.10 10.25
N LYS A 78 25.88 -12.05 10.28
CA LYS A 78 26.48 -11.53 11.53
C LYS A 78 25.43 -11.07 12.55
N ASN A 79 24.27 -10.62 12.07
CA ASN A 79 23.15 -10.18 12.90
C ASN A 79 22.10 -11.29 13.12
N GLN A 80 22.42 -12.55 12.82
CA GLN A 80 21.52 -13.70 12.97
C GLN A 80 20.22 -13.59 12.16
N ILE A 81 20.25 -12.89 11.04
CA ILE A 81 19.13 -12.78 10.11
C ILE A 81 19.43 -13.69 8.92
N SER A 82 18.62 -14.74 8.76
CA SER A 82 18.74 -15.66 7.62
C SER A 82 18.19 -15.02 6.34
N GLN A 83 18.48 -15.62 5.19
CA GLN A 83 17.92 -15.13 3.93
C GLN A 83 16.41 -15.34 3.87
N SER A 84 15.90 -16.46 4.40
CA SER A 84 14.45 -16.70 4.49
C SER A 84 13.77 -15.71 5.44
N ASP A 85 14.35 -15.39 6.61
CA ASP A 85 13.83 -14.35 7.51
C ASP A 85 13.70 -13.00 6.80
N PHE A 86 14.76 -12.61 6.08
CA PHE A 86 14.80 -11.35 5.35
C PHE A 86 13.73 -11.28 4.25
N ILE A 87 13.57 -12.36 3.48
CA ILE A 87 12.53 -12.46 2.45
C ILE A 87 11.15 -12.38 3.10
N GLN A 88 10.89 -13.19 4.13
CA GLN A 88 9.62 -13.25 4.82
C GLN A 88 9.23 -11.86 5.34
N TYR A 89 10.10 -11.22 6.13
CA TYR A 89 9.88 -9.90 6.73
C TYR A 89 9.37 -8.88 5.70
N HIS A 90 10.07 -8.75 4.56
CA HIS A 90 9.70 -7.79 3.55
C HIS A 90 8.37 -8.10 2.85
N LEU A 91 8.01 -9.37 2.73
CA LEU A 91 6.72 -9.75 2.18
C LEU A 91 5.57 -9.54 3.19
N GLU A 92 5.81 -9.64 4.50
CA GLU A 92 4.83 -9.25 5.53
C GLU A 92 4.57 -7.75 5.47
N VAL A 93 5.64 -6.96 5.40
CA VAL A 93 5.57 -5.51 5.23
C VAL A 93 4.79 -5.17 3.97
N TYR A 94 5.08 -5.84 2.85
CA TYR A 94 4.38 -5.63 1.58
C TYR A 94 2.87 -5.88 1.71
N THR A 95 2.51 -7.03 2.29
CA THR A 95 1.11 -7.44 2.42
C THR A 95 0.34 -6.46 3.33
N ASN A 96 0.92 -6.07 4.47
CA ASN A 96 0.31 -5.07 5.36
C ASN A 96 0.13 -3.71 4.68
N LYS A 97 1.09 -3.29 3.86
CA LYS A 97 1.02 -2.01 3.12
C LYS A 97 -0.07 -2.03 2.03
N ILE A 98 -0.34 -3.16 1.38
CA ILE A 98 -1.46 -3.27 0.44
C ILE A 98 -2.81 -3.05 1.16
N PHE A 99 -3.00 -3.64 2.34
CA PHE A 99 -4.23 -3.42 3.11
C PHE A 99 -4.35 -1.97 3.60
N THR A 100 -3.23 -1.38 4.03
CA THR A 100 -3.17 0.05 4.39
C THR A 100 -3.59 0.94 3.21
N LEU A 101 -3.07 0.64 2.00
CA LEU A 101 -3.45 1.36 0.77
C LEU A 101 -4.96 1.27 0.51
N PHE A 102 -5.56 0.09 0.70
CA PHE A 102 -7.00 -0.08 0.54
C PHE A 102 -7.80 0.75 1.55
N GLU A 103 -7.40 0.77 2.82
CA GLU A 103 -8.04 1.59 3.86
C GLU A 103 -7.95 3.09 3.55
N LEU A 104 -6.79 3.56 3.07
CA LEU A 104 -6.60 4.95 2.63
C LEU A 104 -7.49 5.29 1.42
N ILE A 105 -7.64 4.37 0.47
CA ILE A 105 -8.58 4.54 -0.64
C ILE A 105 -10.02 4.73 -0.13
N LEU A 106 -10.45 3.92 0.85
CA LEU A 106 -11.78 4.07 1.44
C LEU A 106 -11.94 5.41 2.17
N ALA A 107 -10.91 5.85 2.91
CA ALA A 107 -10.89 7.15 3.58
C ALA A 107 -10.94 8.32 2.58
N PHE A 108 -10.25 8.19 1.45
CA PHE A 108 -10.29 9.18 0.38
C PHE A 108 -11.69 9.29 -0.23
N ILE A 109 -12.34 8.16 -0.52
CA ILE A 109 -13.73 8.14 -1.00
C ILE A 109 -14.69 8.75 0.04
N ASN A 110 -14.54 8.41 1.32
CA ASN A 110 -15.33 9.01 2.40
C ASN A 110 -15.18 10.54 2.43
N THR A 111 -13.97 11.05 2.19
CA THR A 111 -13.66 12.48 2.17
C THR A 111 -14.27 13.17 0.95
N VAL A 112 -14.01 12.65 -0.26
CA VAL A 112 -14.46 13.28 -1.52
C VAL A 112 -15.98 13.30 -1.67
N TYR A 113 -16.64 12.25 -1.18
CA TYR A 113 -18.10 12.14 -1.22
C TYR A 113 -18.79 12.60 0.08
N GLU A 114 -18.02 13.13 1.06
CA GLU A 114 -18.52 13.59 2.36
C GLU A 114 -19.53 12.64 3.00
N LEU A 115 -19.20 11.34 3.01
CA LEU A 115 -20.13 10.32 3.49
C LEU A 115 -20.30 10.37 5.02
N ASP A 116 -19.55 11.22 5.72
CA ASP A 116 -19.59 11.41 7.17
C ASP A 116 -19.51 10.06 7.92
N LEU A 117 -18.57 9.21 7.50
CA LEU A 117 -18.22 7.99 8.22
C LEU A 117 -17.05 8.28 9.15
N LYS A 118 -17.20 7.94 10.43
CA LYS A 118 -16.08 7.95 11.39
C LYS A 118 -15.00 6.95 10.94
N PRO A 119 -13.72 7.14 11.30
CA PRO A 119 -12.63 6.24 10.87
C PRO A 119 -12.91 4.75 11.12
N ARG A 120 -13.44 4.38 12.30
CA ARG A 120 -13.81 2.98 12.64
C ARG A 120 -14.97 2.42 11.80
N GLN A 121 -15.76 3.28 11.18
CA GLN A 121 -16.90 2.93 10.34
C GLN A 121 -16.58 3.02 8.84
N CYS A 122 -15.40 3.52 8.48
CA CYS A 122 -14.96 3.70 7.10
C CYS A 122 -14.50 2.38 6.48
N ASN A 123 -15.47 1.49 6.23
CA ASN A 123 -15.27 0.20 5.59
C ASN A 123 -16.13 0.09 4.32
N LEU A 124 -15.77 -0.85 3.44
CA LEU A 124 -16.45 -1.05 2.16
C LEU A 124 -17.96 -1.27 2.30
N LYS A 125 -18.41 -2.01 3.34
CA LYS A 125 -19.83 -2.28 3.58
C LYS A 125 -20.60 -0.99 3.85
N ASN A 126 -20.06 -0.08 4.65
CA ASN A 126 -20.70 1.18 4.99
C ASN A 126 -20.62 2.19 3.83
N ILE A 127 -19.50 2.23 3.09
CA ILE A 127 -19.39 3.06 1.89
C ILE A 127 -20.44 2.66 0.86
N LYS A 128 -20.62 1.36 0.59
CA LYS A 128 -21.67 0.85 -0.33
C LYS A 128 -23.08 1.33 0.03
N LYS A 129 -23.37 1.51 1.32
CA LYS A 129 -24.70 1.94 1.79
C LYS A 129 -24.94 3.44 1.60
N LYS A 130 -23.89 4.26 1.70
CA LYS A 130 -24.01 5.73 1.65
C LYS A 130 -23.66 6.32 0.28
N LEU A 131 -22.80 5.67 -0.49
CA LEU A 131 -22.32 6.18 -1.77
C LEU A 131 -23.32 5.85 -2.89
N ASN A 132 -23.77 6.86 -3.65
CA ASN A 132 -24.69 6.69 -4.78
C ASN A 132 -23.96 6.65 -6.15
N GLU A 133 -22.72 6.16 -6.17
CA GLU A 133 -21.88 6.11 -7.38
C GLU A 133 -21.48 4.67 -7.68
N GLN A 134 -22.34 3.96 -8.42
CA GLN A 134 -22.17 2.52 -8.69
C GLN A 134 -20.83 2.20 -9.37
N ASN A 135 -20.35 3.10 -10.22
CA ASN A 135 -19.06 2.96 -10.89
C ASN A 135 -17.87 2.94 -9.91
N ILE A 136 -17.91 3.73 -8.84
CA ILE A 136 -16.89 3.72 -7.80
C ILE A 136 -17.04 2.47 -6.92
N ILE A 137 -18.28 2.13 -6.56
CA ILE A 137 -18.56 0.91 -5.79
C ILE A 137 -18.01 -0.33 -6.49
N ASN A 138 -18.25 -0.48 -7.78
CA ASN A 138 -17.78 -1.63 -8.56
C ASN A 138 -16.25 -1.71 -8.60
N LEU A 139 -15.55 -0.57 -8.70
CA LEU A 139 -14.10 -0.53 -8.59
C LEU A 139 -13.65 -1.03 -7.20
N LEU A 140 -14.22 -0.49 -6.13
CA LEU A 140 -13.85 -0.84 -4.76
C LEU A 140 -14.10 -2.33 -4.46
N ILE A 141 -15.18 -2.91 -5.01
CA ILE A 141 -15.46 -4.34 -4.94
C ILE A 141 -14.37 -5.12 -5.65
N SER A 142 -14.08 -4.78 -6.91
CA SER A 142 -13.05 -5.47 -7.69
C SER A 142 -11.69 -5.44 -7.01
N LEU A 143 -11.29 -4.30 -6.44
CA LEU A 143 -10.06 -4.22 -5.65
C LEU A 143 -10.15 -5.12 -4.40
N SER A 144 -11.23 -5.02 -3.61
CA SER A 144 -11.40 -5.87 -2.43
C SER A 144 -11.33 -7.36 -2.75
N ASP A 145 -11.92 -7.78 -3.87
CA ASP A 145 -11.93 -9.18 -4.30
C ASP A 145 -10.53 -9.64 -4.70
N ASN A 146 -9.78 -8.81 -5.43
CA ASN A 146 -8.38 -9.06 -5.72
C ASN A 146 -7.54 -9.18 -4.43
N LEU A 147 -7.86 -8.40 -3.39
CA LEU A 147 -7.20 -8.45 -2.09
C LEU A 147 -7.63 -9.61 -1.19
N ASN A 148 -8.72 -10.31 -1.49
CA ASN A 148 -9.17 -11.44 -0.66
C ASN A 148 -8.14 -12.58 -0.65
N SER A 149 -7.48 -12.84 -1.79
CA SER A 149 -6.40 -13.84 -1.86
C SER A 149 -5.23 -13.53 -0.92
N TRP A 150 -4.96 -12.23 -0.69
CA TRP A 150 -3.93 -11.73 0.21
C TRP A 150 -4.36 -11.73 1.67
N ARG A 151 -5.66 -11.74 1.94
CA ARG A 151 -6.18 -11.74 3.31
C ARG A 151 -5.81 -13.02 4.03
N ASP A 152 -5.92 -14.15 3.34
CA ASP A 152 -5.51 -15.45 3.87
C ASP A 152 -4.00 -15.49 4.15
N ILE A 153 -3.20 -14.94 3.22
CA ILE A 153 -1.74 -14.84 3.37
C ILE A 153 -1.41 -13.99 4.61
N ARG A 154 -2.01 -12.81 4.73
CA ARG A 154 -1.83 -11.92 5.87
C ARG A 154 -2.21 -12.61 7.18
N ASN A 155 -3.40 -13.21 7.24
CA ASN A 155 -3.90 -13.85 8.47
C ASN A 155 -2.98 -14.99 8.90
N LYS A 156 -2.52 -15.82 7.96
CA LYS A 156 -1.57 -16.91 8.27
C LYS A 156 -0.21 -16.39 8.70
N THR A 157 0.25 -15.29 8.11
CA THR A 157 1.50 -14.64 8.49
C THR A 157 1.41 -14.12 9.93
N VAL A 158 0.40 -13.29 10.20
CA VAL A 158 0.21 -12.64 11.51
C VAL A 158 -0.05 -13.64 12.63
N HIS A 159 -0.84 -14.68 12.38
CA HIS A 159 -1.26 -15.61 13.45
C HIS A 159 -0.43 -16.88 13.55
N HIS A 160 0.20 -17.34 12.47
CA HIS A 160 0.88 -18.64 12.43
C HIS A 160 2.35 -18.55 12.02
N ASN A 161 2.88 -17.34 11.79
CA ASN A 161 4.22 -17.12 11.25
C ASN A 161 4.47 -17.93 9.95
N LYS A 162 3.40 -18.15 9.16
CA LYS A 162 3.41 -18.93 7.92
C LYS A 162 3.14 -18.00 6.76
N PHE A 163 4.22 -17.59 6.10
CA PHE A 163 4.13 -16.58 5.05
C PHE A 163 3.40 -17.05 3.79
N THR A 164 3.35 -18.37 3.51
CA THR A 164 2.85 -18.84 2.21
C THR A 164 2.06 -20.15 2.32
N LYS A 165 1.21 -20.41 1.30
CA LYS A 165 0.82 -21.78 0.90
C LYS A 165 1.95 -22.47 0.10
N ASP A 166 3.09 -21.81 -0.02
CA ASP A 166 4.21 -22.20 -0.85
C ASP A 166 5.07 -23.17 -0.03
N ASN A 167 4.72 -24.45 -0.17
CA ASN A 167 5.42 -25.55 0.49
C ASN A 167 6.92 -25.51 0.19
N GLU A 168 7.32 -24.96 -0.95
CA GLU A 168 8.72 -24.90 -1.35
C GLU A 168 9.49 -23.84 -0.56
N PHE A 169 8.97 -22.61 -0.43
CA PHE A 169 9.62 -21.60 0.40
C PHE A 169 9.73 -22.03 1.87
N HIS A 170 8.69 -22.68 2.39
CA HIS A 170 8.72 -23.21 3.77
C HIS A 170 9.79 -24.30 3.93
N ARG A 171 9.85 -25.24 2.99
CA ARG A 171 10.88 -26.28 2.95
C ARG A 171 12.28 -25.67 2.90
N LEU A 172 12.52 -24.69 2.03
CA LEU A 172 13.80 -23.98 1.91
C LEU A 172 14.20 -23.25 3.19
N SER A 173 13.25 -22.62 3.88
CA SER A 173 13.49 -21.97 5.17
C SER A 173 13.85 -22.99 6.28
N MET A 174 13.20 -24.15 6.30
CA MET A 174 13.55 -25.24 7.22
C MET A 174 14.95 -25.78 6.96
N GLU A 175 15.30 -25.97 5.69
CA GLU A 175 16.64 -26.42 5.27
C GLU A 175 17.71 -25.40 5.68
N GLU A 176 17.49 -24.11 5.39
CA GLU A 176 18.40 -23.03 5.83
C GLU A 176 18.56 -23.02 7.34
N SER A 177 17.46 -23.16 8.07
CA SER A 177 17.46 -23.25 9.54
C SER A 177 18.29 -24.45 10.01
N TYR A 178 18.14 -25.64 9.42
CA TYR A 178 18.94 -26.81 9.77
C TYR A 178 20.44 -26.53 9.64
N TRP A 179 20.86 -25.95 8.52
CA TRP A 179 22.28 -25.59 8.29
C TRP A 179 22.79 -24.56 9.32
N ILE A 180 22.00 -23.52 9.62
CA ILE A 180 22.36 -22.50 10.62
C ILE A 180 22.51 -23.13 12.00
N HIS A 181 21.61 -24.03 12.40
CA HIS A 181 21.66 -24.67 13.72
C HIS A 181 22.84 -25.63 13.84
N CYS A 182 23.13 -26.42 12.80
CA CYS A 182 24.32 -27.29 12.80
C CYS A 182 25.60 -26.47 12.97
N GLU A 183 25.74 -25.36 12.25
CA GLU A 183 26.88 -24.46 12.35
C GLU A 183 27.01 -23.85 13.76
N LYS A 184 25.90 -23.38 14.35
CA LYS A 184 25.88 -22.83 15.72
C LYS A 184 26.25 -23.87 16.78
N LEU A 185 25.87 -25.13 16.57
CA LEU A 185 26.10 -26.23 17.52
C LEU A 185 27.42 -26.98 17.30
N GLY A 186 28.18 -26.65 16.25
CA GLY A 186 29.39 -27.39 15.88
C GLY A 186 29.10 -28.82 15.41
N ILE A 187 27.89 -29.08 14.92
CA ILE A 187 27.45 -30.40 14.44
C ILE A 187 27.77 -30.49 12.94
N GLU A 188 28.42 -31.57 12.52
CA GLU A 188 28.61 -31.84 11.09
C GLU A 188 27.26 -32.20 10.43
N PRO A 189 26.80 -31.42 9.43
CA PRO A 189 25.52 -31.68 8.78
C PRO A 189 25.58 -32.98 7.98
N LYS A 190 24.60 -33.87 8.19
CA LYS A 190 24.48 -35.09 7.39
C LYS A 190 23.78 -34.75 6.09
N VAL A 191 24.53 -34.68 4.99
CA VAL A 191 23.95 -34.48 3.66
C VAL A 191 23.39 -35.81 3.16
N ASP A 192 22.07 -35.94 3.19
CA ASP A 192 21.33 -36.96 2.46
C ASP A 192 20.50 -36.26 1.37
N LEU A 193 20.85 -36.43 0.09
CA LEU A 193 20.13 -35.78 -1.03
C LEU A 193 18.64 -36.12 -1.10
N LYS A 194 18.19 -37.17 -0.39
CA LYS A 194 16.78 -37.52 -0.27
C LYS A 194 16.03 -36.67 0.77
N PHE A 195 16.74 -36.08 1.73
CA PHE A 195 16.13 -35.41 2.89
C PHE A 195 16.70 -34.01 3.23
N THR A 196 17.90 -33.69 2.76
CA THR A 196 18.63 -32.45 3.05
C THR A 196 19.44 -32.00 1.84
N MET A 197 19.24 -30.76 1.38
CA MET A 197 20.01 -30.23 0.26
C MET A 197 21.36 -29.68 0.73
N PRO A 198 22.43 -29.76 -0.08
CA PRO A 198 23.69 -29.10 0.26
C PRO A 198 23.49 -27.58 0.45
N LYS A 199 24.19 -26.98 1.41
CA LYS A 199 24.04 -25.55 1.78
C LYS A 199 24.06 -24.60 0.58
N HIS A 200 24.97 -24.81 -0.38
CA HIS A 200 25.08 -23.95 -1.55
C HIS A 200 23.87 -24.03 -2.50
N PHE A 201 23.18 -25.18 -2.55
CA PHE A 201 21.92 -25.32 -3.29
C PHE A 201 20.78 -24.60 -2.57
N VAL A 202 20.70 -24.69 -1.23
CA VAL A 202 19.72 -23.93 -0.43
C VAL A 202 19.92 -22.42 -0.65
N ASP A 203 21.16 -21.93 -0.56
CA ASP A 203 21.52 -20.53 -0.82
C ASP A 203 21.13 -20.08 -2.25
N TRP A 204 21.35 -20.94 -3.25
CA TRP A 204 20.94 -20.67 -4.62
C TRP A 204 19.43 -20.61 -4.77
N ALA A 205 18.70 -21.61 -4.26
CA ALA A 205 17.25 -21.69 -4.37
C ALA A 205 16.56 -20.51 -3.66
N LEU A 206 17.02 -20.12 -2.46
CA LEU A 206 16.51 -18.93 -1.78
C LEU A 206 16.79 -17.63 -2.55
N ARG A 207 17.88 -17.56 -3.33
CA ARG A 207 18.15 -16.39 -4.20
C ARG A 207 17.18 -16.35 -5.38
N GLU A 208 16.86 -17.49 -5.97
CA GLU A 208 15.84 -17.56 -7.03
C GLU A 208 14.44 -17.24 -6.50
N GLU A 209 14.05 -17.81 -5.35
CA GLU A 209 12.79 -17.46 -4.68
C GLU A 209 12.66 -15.96 -4.46
N ARG A 210 13.71 -15.32 -3.94
CA ARG A 210 13.73 -13.85 -3.77
C ARG A 210 13.50 -13.11 -5.08
N ARG A 211 14.10 -13.57 -6.19
CA ARG A 211 13.91 -12.95 -7.51
C ARG A 211 12.47 -13.11 -7.99
N GLU A 212 11.88 -14.29 -7.82
CA GLU A 212 10.48 -14.55 -8.18
C GLU A 212 9.53 -13.68 -7.35
N LYS A 213 9.74 -13.56 -6.03
CA LYS A 213 8.93 -12.68 -5.20
C LYS A 213 9.07 -11.20 -5.60
N ILE A 214 10.28 -10.75 -5.98
CA ILE A 214 10.48 -9.39 -6.53
C ILE A 214 9.68 -9.19 -7.83
N LYS A 215 9.72 -10.15 -8.77
CA LYS A 215 8.95 -10.07 -10.03
C LYS A 215 7.45 -9.99 -9.73
N PHE A 216 6.97 -10.85 -8.85
CA PHE A 216 5.58 -10.88 -8.41
C PHE A 216 5.13 -9.55 -7.79
N ILE A 217 5.91 -8.99 -6.85
CA ILE A 217 5.60 -7.67 -6.26
C ILE A 217 5.53 -6.59 -7.34
N LYS A 218 6.49 -6.56 -8.29
CA LYS A 218 6.48 -5.56 -9.38
C LYS A 218 5.21 -5.66 -10.23
N GLN A 219 4.81 -6.86 -10.61
CA GLN A 219 3.59 -7.09 -11.40
C GLN A 219 2.34 -6.62 -10.65
N ASN A 220 2.24 -6.96 -9.37
CA ASN A 220 1.13 -6.51 -8.53
C ASN A 220 1.10 -4.98 -8.38
N ASN A 221 2.25 -4.34 -8.16
CA ASN A 221 2.34 -2.88 -8.08
C ASN A 221 1.87 -2.21 -9.38
N LEU A 222 2.20 -2.77 -10.56
CA LEU A 222 1.69 -2.26 -11.83
C LEU A 222 0.16 -2.36 -11.93
N GLY A 223 -0.44 -3.45 -11.44
CA GLY A 223 -1.88 -3.61 -11.36
C GLY A 223 -2.52 -2.60 -10.41
N LEU A 224 -1.98 -2.46 -9.20
CA LEU A 224 -2.45 -1.49 -8.19
C LEU A 224 -2.36 -0.05 -8.70
N ASN A 225 -1.24 0.33 -9.32
CA ASN A 225 -1.04 1.66 -9.88
C ASN A 225 -2.04 1.97 -10.99
N SER A 226 -2.33 0.98 -11.84
CA SER A 226 -3.33 1.13 -12.91
C SER A 226 -4.75 1.28 -12.33
N TYR A 227 -5.06 0.57 -11.24
CA TYR A 227 -6.31 0.75 -10.51
C TYR A 227 -6.43 2.16 -9.90
N ILE A 228 -5.38 2.62 -9.22
CA ILE A 228 -5.34 3.95 -8.58
C ILE A 228 -5.52 5.04 -9.62
N HIS A 229 -4.92 4.90 -10.80
CA HIS A 229 -5.14 5.83 -11.89
C HIS A 229 -6.62 5.97 -12.27
N VAL A 230 -7.28 4.84 -12.51
CA VAL A 230 -8.70 4.82 -12.89
C VAL A 230 -9.56 5.43 -11.78
N LEU A 231 -9.25 5.11 -10.52
CA LEU A 231 -9.92 5.68 -9.36
C LEU A 231 -9.72 7.20 -9.31
N ASN A 232 -8.48 7.68 -9.34
CA ASN A 232 -8.13 9.09 -9.30
C ASN A 232 -8.86 9.86 -10.41
N THR A 233 -8.87 9.34 -11.64
CA THR A 233 -9.61 9.95 -12.76
C THR A 233 -11.10 10.16 -12.46
N ARG A 234 -11.75 9.22 -11.78
CA ARG A 234 -13.17 9.34 -11.45
C ARG A 234 -13.40 10.26 -10.24
N VAL A 235 -12.58 10.10 -9.21
CA VAL A 235 -12.66 10.88 -7.96
C VAL A 235 -12.34 12.35 -8.22
N MET A 236 -11.34 12.65 -9.06
CA MET A 236 -11.01 14.02 -9.43
C MET A 236 -12.12 14.73 -10.21
N LYS A 237 -12.89 14.00 -11.03
CA LYS A 237 -14.08 14.58 -11.67
C LYS A 237 -15.10 15.02 -10.62
N GLN A 238 -15.26 14.25 -9.54
CA GLN A 238 -16.16 14.63 -8.45
C GLN A 238 -15.65 15.86 -7.69
N ILE A 239 -14.36 15.90 -7.36
CA ILE A 239 -13.75 17.08 -6.72
C ILE A 239 -13.98 18.32 -7.58
N LYS A 240 -13.65 18.27 -8.88
CA LYS A 240 -13.86 19.38 -9.82
C LYS A 240 -15.31 19.83 -9.92
N ARG A 241 -16.26 18.88 -9.99
CA ARG A 241 -17.70 19.21 -10.01
C ARG A 241 -18.13 19.98 -8.77
N LYS A 242 -17.65 19.56 -7.61
CA LYS A 242 -17.96 20.23 -6.34
C LYS A 242 -17.39 21.65 -6.28
N MET A 243 -16.16 21.82 -6.72
CA MET A 243 -15.50 23.13 -6.81
C MET A 243 -16.17 24.08 -7.83
N ALA A 244 -16.78 23.52 -8.89
CA ALA A 244 -17.47 24.31 -9.90
C ALA A 244 -18.90 24.74 -9.50
N MET A 245 -19.46 24.18 -8.43
CA MET A 245 -20.79 24.59 -7.96
C MET A 245 -20.68 25.97 -7.32
N PRO A 246 -21.43 26.98 -7.76
CA PRO A 246 -21.43 28.28 -7.10
C PRO A 246 -21.82 28.07 -5.65
N ASN A 247 -21.03 28.63 -4.73
CA ASN A 247 -21.37 28.67 -3.31
C ASN A 247 -22.76 29.30 -3.21
N LYS A 248 -23.80 28.46 -3.07
CA LYS A 248 -25.12 28.91 -2.63
C LYS A 248 -24.95 29.26 -1.17
N SER A 249 -24.30 30.40 -0.91
CA SER A 249 -24.29 31.04 0.39
C SER A 249 -25.74 31.16 0.79
N LYS A 250 -26.09 30.49 1.87
CA LYS A 250 -27.35 30.62 2.57
C LYS A 250 -27.52 32.10 2.92
N HIS A 251 -28.10 32.89 2.04
CA HIS A 251 -28.87 34.07 2.43
C HIS A 251 -30.16 33.55 3.07
N HIS A 252 -30.03 32.95 4.26
CA HIS A 252 -31.08 33.13 5.25
C HIS A 252 -30.86 34.51 5.83
N THR A 253 -31.39 35.51 5.11
CA THR A 253 -31.86 36.73 5.74
C THR A 253 -32.77 36.29 6.88
N ALA A 254 -32.29 36.47 8.11
CA ALA A 254 -33.14 36.48 9.29
C ALA A 254 -34.23 37.53 9.05
N GLN A 255 -35.49 37.09 9.11
CA GLN A 255 -36.65 37.96 9.26
C GLN A 255 -36.76 38.39 10.72
#